data_AF-A0A8C1W724-F1
#
_entry.id   AF-A0A8C1W724-F1
#
_cell.length_a   1.000
_cell.length_b   1.000
_cell.length_c   1.000
_cell.angle_alpha   90.00
_cell.angle_beta   90.00
_cell.angle_gamma   90.00
#
_symmetry.space_group_name_H-M   'P 1'
#
loop_
_entity.id
_entity.type
_entity.pdbx_description
1 polymer ?
#
loop_
_entity_poly.entity_id
_entity_poly.type
_entity_poly.pdbx_seq_one_letter_code
_entity_poly.pdbx_strand_id
1 'polypeptide(L)'
;PVKILTSLMTLPLLLPWDRFSSWLHCICVVGFDLELGQAVEKTSICYLSFPDSNSGCLGDTQFCFRFRQAAGSKSSLGCFLDHFDRDAPVCLKRDQGYYYGYVYFRQVRDKTLKRGYFQKSLVLISKLPYVTFFHSLLKLIAPEYFEKQEPFLEAACNDIDRWPTPCPGKILTLPIMGVVMKVTRFFFPFLCKIDSLVSIVLPTVHEVDLFRCFHPVFFHIQMLWELVLLSEALVVMAPSPAESSDTVLALVSCISPLRYCSDFRPYFTIHDSEFKEYTTRTQAPPSVILGVTNPFFAKTLQHWPHIIRIGDMKQAGEMAKQMKVKKLKNLKTLDSKPGVYTAYKPFLNKDEDIIKQLQKGVQQKRPSAAQNAILRRYFLELTQSFIIPLERYVASLMPLQKSISPWKSPPQLRPFNQEEFMKTLEKAGPQLTSRLKGDWIGLYRQFLRSPNFDGWFRNRRKEMMQKLEALHLEALCEEDLQLRIQKHTEVETVDLVLKLKEKLVSTALILWAIKKEFSQK
;
A
#
# COMPACT_ATOMS: atom_id res chain seq x y z
N PRO A 1 17.58 -17.12 52.32
CA PRO A 1 17.16 -15.73 52.59
C PRO A 1 17.72 -14.76 51.53
N VAL A 2 17.10 -14.73 50.35
CA VAL A 2 17.32 -13.66 49.36
C VAL A 2 15.93 -13.28 48.87
N LYS A 3 15.36 -12.24 49.51
CA LYS A 3 14.14 -11.58 49.05
C LYS A 3 14.51 -10.81 47.79
N ILE A 4 14.15 -11.35 46.63
CA ILE A 4 14.11 -10.57 45.39
C ILE A 4 12.86 -9.70 45.48
N LEU A 5 13.09 -8.40 45.69
CA LEU A 5 12.08 -7.36 45.69
C LEU A 5 11.35 -7.33 44.35
N THR A 6 10.12 -7.84 44.36
CA THR A 6 9.06 -7.43 43.45
C THR A 6 8.71 -5.97 43.75
N SER A 7 9.29 -5.03 43.00
CA SER A 7 8.74 -3.67 42.85
C SER A 7 9.46 -2.94 41.72
N LEU A 8 8.78 -2.80 40.58
CA LEU A 8 8.68 -1.59 39.76
C LEU A 8 8.12 -2.00 38.38
N MET A 9 6.80 -2.26 38.39
CA MET A 9 5.98 -2.04 37.20
C MET A 9 5.97 -0.53 36.94
N THR A 10 6.75 -0.08 35.97
CA THR A 10 6.61 1.28 35.43
C THR A 10 6.16 1.16 33.99
N LEU A 11 4.99 1.76 33.71
CA LEU A 11 4.49 2.09 32.37
C LEU A 11 5.66 2.50 31.44
N PRO A 12 5.66 2.12 30.15
CA PRO A 12 6.65 2.65 29.24
C PRO A 12 6.56 4.18 29.30
N LEU A 13 7.67 4.83 29.65
CA LEU A 13 7.81 6.28 29.63
C LEU A 13 7.44 6.76 28.22
N LEU A 14 6.20 7.22 28.05
CA LEU A 14 5.76 7.90 26.84
C LEU A 14 6.56 9.19 26.76
N LEU A 15 7.46 9.28 25.79
CA LEU A 15 8.12 10.52 25.45
C LEU A 15 7.08 11.49 24.86
N PRO A 16 7.31 12.81 24.98
CA PRO A 16 6.48 13.79 24.28
C PRO A 16 6.39 13.45 22.79
N TRP A 17 5.19 13.49 22.22
CA TRP A 17 4.93 13.22 20.80
C TRP A 17 5.04 11.75 20.33
N ASP A 18 5.18 10.78 21.24
CA ASP A 18 5.25 9.35 20.88
C ASP A 18 3.98 8.86 20.16
N ARG A 19 2.81 9.29 20.62
CA ARG A 19 1.52 8.89 20.02
C ARG A 19 1.29 9.59 18.70
N PHE A 20 1.69 10.86 18.59
CA PHE A 20 1.72 11.58 17.32
C PHE A 20 2.57 10.81 16.29
N SER A 21 3.77 10.37 16.68
CA SER A 21 4.70 9.63 15.81
C SER A 21 4.14 8.30 15.30
N SER A 22 3.13 7.74 16.00
CA SER A 22 2.43 6.53 15.58
C SER A 22 1.50 6.76 14.38
N TRP A 23 1.08 8.01 14.13
CA TRP A 23 0.18 8.40 13.05
C TRP A 23 0.88 9.23 11.97
N LEU A 24 1.68 10.22 12.37
CA LEU A 24 2.33 11.19 11.50
C LEU A 24 3.81 11.31 11.83
N HIS A 25 4.64 11.46 10.80
CA HIS A 25 6.03 11.84 10.98
C HIS A 25 6.16 13.34 11.25
N CYS A 26 5.46 14.16 10.46
CA CYS A 26 5.38 15.61 10.64
C CYS A 26 4.20 16.18 9.83
N ILE A 27 3.89 17.45 10.09
CA ILE A 27 2.99 18.26 9.27
C ILE A 27 3.82 19.40 8.66
N CYS A 28 3.72 19.58 7.35
CA CYS A 28 4.39 20.66 6.65
C CYS A 28 3.38 21.66 6.11
N VAL A 29 3.66 22.95 6.34
CA VAL A 29 2.96 24.05 5.70
C VAL A 29 3.88 24.56 4.60
N VAL A 30 3.40 24.54 3.36
CA VAL A 30 4.18 25.03 2.22
C VAL A 30 3.45 26.18 1.56
N GLY A 31 4.04 27.37 1.63
CA GLY A 31 3.58 28.55 0.93
C GLY A 31 4.31 28.74 -0.40
N PHE A 32 3.71 29.51 -1.30
CA PHE A 32 4.40 30.02 -2.47
C PHE A 32 4.99 31.40 -2.14
N ASP A 33 6.32 31.51 -2.11
CA ASP A 33 7.02 32.78 -1.96
C ASP A 33 7.31 33.39 -3.35
N LEU A 34 7.11 34.70 -3.47
CA LEU A 34 7.24 35.42 -4.73
C LEU A 34 8.71 35.70 -5.12
N GLU A 35 9.64 35.73 -4.15
CA GLU A 35 11.05 36.05 -4.36
C GLU A 35 11.93 34.79 -4.42
N LEU A 36 11.58 33.78 -3.62
CA LEU A 36 12.33 32.51 -3.53
C LEU A 36 11.71 31.36 -4.34
N GLY A 37 10.47 31.50 -4.80
CA GLY A 37 9.67 30.37 -5.28
C GLY A 37 9.02 29.63 -4.11
N GLN A 38 8.88 28.31 -4.14
CA GLN A 38 8.34 27.57 -2.99
C GLN A 38 9.36 27.60 -1.84
N ALA A 39 9.13 28.45 -0.83
CA ALA A 39 10.07 28.64 0.27
C ALA A 39 9.91 27.55 1.35
N VAL A 40 10.68 26.47 1.23
CA VAL A 40 11.43 25.85 2.33
C VAL A 40 12.71 25.26 1.72
N GLU A 41 13.85 25.54 2.33
CA GLU A 41 15.17 25.08 1.89
C GLU A 41 15.21 23.58 1.58
N LYS A 42 15.56 23.23 0.34
CA LYS A 42 16.14 21.94 -0.08
C LYS A 42 15.35 20.65 0.24
N THR A 43 14.02 20.64 0.30
CA THR A 43 13.27 19.38 0.40
C THR A 43 12.36 19.15 -0.81
N SER A 44 12.45 17.96 -1.43
CA SER A 44 11.59 17.55 -2.56
C SER A 44 10.08 17.67 -2.24
N ILE A 45 9.74 17.64 -0.95
CA ILE A 45 8.39 17.83 -0.41
C ILE A 45 7.77 19.14 -0.91
N CYS A 46 8.50 20.26 -0.91
CA CYS A 46 7.95 21.56 -1.34
C CYS A 46 7.43 21.52 -2.77
N TYR A 47 8.24 20.98 -3.69
CA TYR A 47 7.86 20.86 -5.10
C TYR A 47 6.78 19.83 -5.35
N LEU A 48 6.77 18.73 -4.60
CA LEU A 48 5.73 17.71 -4.69
C LEU A 48 4.40 18.16 -4.07
N SER A 49 4.40 19.25 -3.30
CA SER A 49 3.20 19.77 -2.62
C SER A 49 2.36 20.72 -3.48
N PHE A 50 2.81 21.04 -4.69
CA PHE A 50 2.08 21.89 -5.63
C PHE A 50 1.86 21.16 -6.96
N PRO A 51 0.78 21.47 -7.68
CA PRO A 51 0.63 21.03 -9.06
C PRO A 51 1.78 21.55 -9.95
N ASP A 52 2.39 20.65 -10.72
CA ASP A 52 3.46 20.94 -11.68
C ASP A 52 2.97 21.64 -12.97
N SER A 53 1.65 21.75 -13.12
CA SER A 53 0.98 22.38 -14.26
C SER A 53 -0.14 23.29 -13.76
N ASN A 54 -0.27 24.46 -14.39
CA ASN A 54 -1.25 25.49 -13.99
C ASN A 54 -2.69 25.17 -14.46
N SER A 55 -2.92 24.04 -15.11
CA SER A 55 -4.22 23.68 -15.66
C SER A 55 -5.15 23.13 -14.57
N GLY A 56 -6.32 23.74 -14.43
CA GLY A 56 -7.48 23.11 -13.78
C GLY A 56 -7.49 23.05 -12.25
N CYS A 57 -6.51 23.62 -11.54
CA CYS A 57 -6.39 23.50 -10.07
C CYS A 57 -6.97 24.69 -9.27
N LEU A 58 -7.95 25.41 -9.81
CA LEU A 58 -8.62 26.48 -9.05
C LEU A 58 -9.48 25.89 -7.92
N GLY A 59 -9.35 26.45 -6.72
CA GLY A 59 -10.01 25.99 -5.50
C GLY A 59 -9.14 25.03 -4.69
N ASP A 60 -9.77 24.06 -4.05
CA ASP A 60 -9.13 23.10 -3.16
C ASP A 60 -8.89 21.76 -3.87
N THR A 61 -7.65 21.28 -3.86
CA THR A 61 -7.25 20.02 -4.49
C THR A 61 -6.54 19.14 -3.46
N GLN A 62 -6.94 17.87 -3.37
CA GLN A 62 -6.27 16.88 -2.55
C GLN A 62 -5.62 15.80 -3.41
N PHE A 63 -4.41 15.42 -3.05
CA PHE A 63 -3.66 14.38 -3.74
C PHE A 63 -2.59 13.82 -2.80
N CYS A 64 -1.95 12.73 -3.22
CA CYS A 64 -0.83 12.17 -2.47
C CYS A 64 0.40 11.95 -3.35
N PHE A 65 1.56 11.99 -2.73
CA PHE A 65 2.83 11.58 -3.32
C PHE A 65 3.54 10.59 -2.38
N ARG A 66 4.46 9.80 -2.94
CA ARG A 66 5.26 8.82 -2.20
C ARG A 66 6.73 9.04 -2.54
N PHE A 67 7.58 9.08 -1.51
CA PHE A 67 9.00 9.40 -1.67
C PHE A 67 9.86 8.50 -0.77
N ARG A 68 11.09 8.24 -1.22
CA ARG A 68 12.03 7.34 -0.55
C ARG A 68 12.55 8.00 0.74
N GLN A 69 12.73 7.20 1.80
CA GLN A 69 13.41 7.65 3.02
C GLN A 69 14.90 7.87 2.73
N ALA A 70 15.48 8.93 3.31
CA ALA A 70 16.92 9.18 3.20
C ALA A 70 17.74 8.03 3.82
N ALA A 71 18.79 7.60 3.13
CA ALA A 71 19.68 6.54 3.59
C ALA A 71 20.32 6.93 4.94
N GLY A 72 20.10 6.13 5.98
CA GLY A 72 20.66 6.35 7.33
C GLY A 72 19.62 6.53 8.45
N SER A 73 18.35 6.78 8.13
CA SER A 73 17.29 6.91 9.14
C SER A 73 16.74 5.55 9.59
N LYS A 74 17.56 4.75 10.28
CA LYS A 74 17.05 3.60 11.04
C LYS A 74 16.46 4.13 12.35
N SER A 75 15.16 4.42 12.35
CA SER A 75 14.45 4.70 13.59
C SER A 75 14.51 3.46 14.51
N SER A 76 15.13 3.62 15.68
CA SER A 76 15.23 2.62 16.75
C SER A 76 13.86 2.17 17.29
N LEU A 77 12.78 2.89 16.99
CA LEU A 77 11.38 2.50 17.27
C LEU A 77 10.83 1.41 16.33
N GLY A 78 11.56 1.04 15.27
CA GLY A 78 11.10 0.10 14.24
C GLY A 78 10.68 -1.28 14.79
N CYS A 79 11.29 -1.74 15.89
CA CYS A 79 10.99 -3.05 16.48
C CYS A 79 9.59 -3.11 17.13
N PHE A 80 9.10 -1.99 17.71
CA PHE A 80 7.79 -1.93 18.37
C PHE A 80 6.62 -1.92 17.39
N LEU A 81 6.83 -1.25 16.26
CA LEU A 81 5.80 -1.03 15.28
C LEU A 81 5.64 -2.23 14.34
N ASP A 82 6.70 -3.00 14.05
CA ASP A 82 6.69 -4.14 13.13
C ASP A 82 5.69 -5.25 13.52
N HIS A 83 5.37 -5.41 14.81
CA HIS A 83 4.37 -6.38 15.27
C HIS A 83 2.95 -6.07 14.74
N PHE A 84 2.57 -4.80 14.66
CA PHE A 84 1.25 -4.40 14.16
C PHE A 84 1.06 -4.63 12.66
N ASP A 85 2.15 -4.74 11.89
CA ASP A 85 2.10 -5.04 10.47
C ASP A 85 1.93 -6.56 10.18
N ARG A 86 2.19 -7.44 11.16
CA ARG A 86 2.06 -8.90 10.97
C ARG A 86 0.62 -9.27 10.63
N ASP A 87 -0.31 -8.82 11.46
CA ASP A 87 -1.73 -9.16 11.38
C ASP A 87 -2.53 -8.16 10.53
N ALA A 88 -1.86 -7.12 10.01
CA ALA A 88 -2.45 -6.19 9.06
C ALA A 88 -2.52 -6.83 7.65
N PRO A 89 -3.67 -6.77 6.98
CA PRO A 89 -3.80 -7.06 5.56
C PRO A 89 -2.87 -6.21 4.71
N VAL A 90 -2.49 -6.78 3.57
CA VAL A 90 -1.44 -6.29 2.68
C VAL A 90 -1.58 -4.81 2.34
N CYS A 91 -2.80 -4.35 2.09
CA CYS A 91 -3.10 -2.96 1.73
C CYS A 91 -2.82 -1.94 2.84
N LEU A 92 -2.69 -2.39 4.10
CA LEU A 92 -2.44 -1.53 5.25
C LEU A 92 -1.02 -1.63 5.80
N LYS A 93 -0.25 -2.62 5.33
CA LYS A 93 1.13 -2.82 5.75
C LYS A 93 1.99 -1.66 5.26
N ARG A 94 2.84 -1.15 6.13
CA ARG A 94 3.74 -0.05 5.76
C ARG A 94 4.79 -0.51 4.76
N ASP A 95 5.43 0.47 4.13
CA ASP A 95 6.65 0.28 3.39
C ASP A 95 7.79 0.92 4.17
N GLN A 96 8.73 0.09 4.65
CA GLN A 96 9.83 0.56 5.48
C GLN A 96 10.75 1.55 4.74
N GLY A 97 10.77 1.52 3.40
CA GLY A 97 11.64 2.37 2.59
C GLY A 97 11.04 3.72 2.20
N TYR A 98 9.76 3.99 2.50
CA TYR A 98 9.05 5.14 1.93
C TYR A 98 8.22 5.91 2.95
N TYR A 99 7.93 7.17 2.62
CA TYR A 99 6.90 8.00 3.26
C TYR A 99 5.82 8.35 2.24
N TYR A 100 4.63 8.64 2.74
CA TYR A 100 3.50 9.20 2.01
C TYR A 100 3.31 10.65 2.44
N GLY A 101 3.21 11.55 1.47
CA GLY A 101 2.75 12.92 1.68
C GLY A 101 1.32 13.07 1.20
N TYR A 102 0.41 13.40 2.11
CA TYR A 102 -0.99 13.71 1.81
C TYR A 102 -1.14 15.22 1.75
N VAL A 103 -1.61 15.75 0.63
CA VAL A 103 -1.61 17.18 0.34
C VAL A 103 -3.04 17.71 0.32
N TYR A 104 -3.24 18.87 0.94
CA TYR A 104 -4.37 19.75 0.68
C TYR A 104 -3.81 21.07 0.13
N PHE A 105 -4.00 21.29 -1.16
CA PHE A 105 -3.56 22.49 -1.87
C PHE A 105 -4.76 23.41 -2.10
N ARG A 106 -4.62 24.69 -1.74
CA ARG A 106 -5.60 25.73 -2.01
C ARG A 106 -5.03 26.75 -3.00
N GLN A 107 -5.76 27.00 -4.07
CA GLN A 107 -5.51 28.09 -5.01
C GLN A 107 -6.76 28.95 -5.21
N VAL A 108 -6.76 30.16 -4.66
CA VAL A 108 -7.89 31.09 -4.76
C VAL A 108 -7.42 32.38 -5.41
N ARG A 109 -8.27 33.01 -6.22
CA ARG A 109 -7.98 34.33 -6.78
C ARG A 109 -7.90 35.35 -5.66
N ASP A 110 -6.78 36.06 -5.60
CA ASP A 110 -6.58 37.14 -4.66
C ASP A 110 -5.88 38.29 -5.38
N LYS A 111 -6.63 39.38 -5.58
CA LYS A 111 -6.16 40.57 -6.31
C LYS A 111 -5.15 41.39 -5.51
N THR A 112 -5.06 41.17 -4.19
CA THR A 112 -4.09 41.87 -3.32
C THR A 112 -2.67 41.34 -3.51
N LEU A 113 -2.53 40.11 -4.03
CA LEU A 113 -1.24 39.46 -4.28
C LEU A 113 -0.76 39.75 -5.72
N LYS A 114 0.55 39.96 -5.89
CA LYS A 114 1.18 40.29 -7.19
C LYS A 114 0.85 39.30 -8.32
N ARG A 115 0.68 38.00 -8.00
CA ARG A 115 0.32 36.96 -8.98
C ARG A 115 -1.19 36.80 -9.21
N GLY A 116 -2.03 37.49 -8.46
CA GLY A 116 -3.49 37.38 -8.55
C GLY A 116 -4.07 36.11 -7.91
N TYR A 117 -3.24 35.31 -7.21
CA TYR A 117 -3.66 34.07 -6.57
C TYR A 117 -2.98 33.87 -5.21
N PHE A 118 -3.75 33.44 -4.24
CA PHE A 118 -3.29 32.81 -3.00
C PHE A 118 -3.01 31.33 -3.27
N GLN A 119 -1.82 30.84 -2.91
CA GLN A 119 -1.42 29.44 -3.10
C GLN A 119 -0.73 28.93 -1.83
N LYS A 120 -1.31 27.93 -1.19
CA LYS A 120 -0.79 27.32 0.04
C LYS A 120 -1.16 25.85 0.12
N SER A 121 -0.25 25.03 0.63
CA SER A 121 -0.45 23.59 0.87
C SER A 121 -0.27 23.25 2.34
N LEU A 122 -1.16 22.43 2.87
CA LEU A 122 -0.96 21.70 4.13
C LEU A 122 -0.70 20.23 3.81
N VAL A 123 0.38 19.68 4.35
CA VAL A 123 0.88 18.35 3.99
C VAL A 123 1.07 17.50 5.24
N LEU A 124 0.44 16.32 5.27
CA LEU A 124 0.66 15.33 6.31
C LEU A 124 1.64 14.28 5.81
N ILE A 125 2.76 14.09 6.51
CA ILE A 125 3.74 13.06 6.19
C ILE A 125 3.51 11.84 7.10
N SER A 126 3.30 10.65 6.53
CA SER A 126 3.08 9.42 7.30
C SER A 126 3.76 8.21 6.67
N LYS A 127 4.04 7.19 7.49
CA LYS A 127 4.40 5.84 7.01
C LYS A 127 3.16 4.99 6.68
N LEU A 128 1.98 5.41 7.13
CA LEU A 128 0.74 4.66 7.03
C LEU A 128 0.05 4.97 5.70
N PRO A 129 -0.27 3.97 4.86
CA PRO A 129 -0.91 4.20 3.56
C PRO A 129 -2.43 4.45 3.67
N TYR A 130 -2.88 5.32 4.59
CA TYR A 130 -4.31 5.56 4.87
C TYR A 130 -4.85 6.77 4.13
N VAL A 131 -4.87 6.66 2.80
CA VAL A 131 -5.24 7.74 1.87
C VAL A 131 -6.56 8.40 2.24
N THR A 132 -7.64 7.62 2.39
CA THR A 132 -8.99 8.12 2.69
C THR A 132 -9.05 8.78 4.08
N PHE A 133 -8.34 8.23 5.06
CA PHE A 133 -8.26 8.79 6.40
C PHE A 133 -7.57 10.15 6.41
N PHE A 134 -6.35 10.23 5.86
CA PHE A 134 -5.58 11.48 5.88
C PHE A 134 -6.19 12.55 4.98
N HIS A 135 -6.83 12.20 3.86
CA HIS A 135 -7.62 13.15 3.09
C HIS A 135 -8.81 13.68 3.91
N SER A 136 -9.51 12.83 4.66
CA SER A 136 -10.62 13.27 5.52
C SER A 136 -10.14 14.16 6.66
N LEU A 137 -9.01 13.83 7.28
CA LEU A 137 -8.36 14.64 8.31
C LEU A 137 -7.95 16.02 7.77
N LEU A 138 -7.33 16.06 6.59
CA LEU A 138 -6.96 17.30 5.92
C LEU A 138 -8.15 18.19 5.57
N LYS A 139 -9.30 17.61 5.19
CA LYS A 139 -10.52 18.39 4.94
C LYS A 139 -11.03 19.11 6.18
N LEU A 140 -10.74 18.59 7.38
CA LEU A 140 -11.07 19.24 8.65
C LEU A 140 -10.03 20.30 9.03
N ILE A 141 -8.75 19.94 8.95
CA ILE A 141 -7.67 20.78 9.49
C ILE A 141 -7.32 21.93 8.53
N ALA A 142 -7.21 21.68 7.23
CA ALA A 142 -6.64 22.65 6.30
C ALA A 142 -7.46 23.93 6.14
N PRO A 143 -8.80 23.89 5.96
CA PRO A 143 -9.60 25.12 5.84
C PRO A 143 -9.49 26.02 7.07
N GLU A 144 -9.62 25.43 8.26
CA GLU A 144 -9.53 26.14 9.53
C GLU A 144 -8.13 26.69 9.78
N TYR A 145 -7.09 25.93 9.43
CA TYR A 145 -5.70 26.40 9.50
C TYR A 145 -5.45 27.60 8.59
N PHE A 146 -6.01 27.62 7.38
CA PHE A 146 -5.81 28.75 6.46
C PHE A 146 -6.41 30.06 6.98
N GLU A 147 -7.42 30.00 7.85
CA GLU A 147 -7.99 31.16 8.54
C GLU A 147 -7.29 31.47 9.86
N LYS A 148 -7.08 30.46 10.71
CA LYS A 148 -6.62 30.60 12.12
C LYS A 148 -5.11 30.47 12.34
N GLN A 149 -4.36 30.04 11.32
CA GLN A 149 -2.90 29.86 11.33
C GLN A 149 -2.37 28.93 12.45
N GLU A 150 -1.15 29.17 12.92
CA GLU A 150 -0.33 28.27 13.74
C GLU A 150 -0.99 27.78 15.04
N PRO A 151 -1.68 28.62 15.86
CA PRO A 151 -2.27 28.16 17.13
C PRO A 151 -3.32 27.05 16.93
N PHE A 152 -4.05 27.09 15.82
CA PHE A 152 -5.01 26.05 15.47
C PHE A 152 -4.30 24.73 15.11
N LEU A 153 -3.17 24.81 14.40
CA LEU A 153 -2.40 23.63 14.03
C LEU A 153 -1.74 22.98 15.25
N GLU A 154 -1.23 23.78 16.19
CA GLU A 154 -0.70 23.27 17.47
C GLU A 154 -1.76 22.53 18.27
N ALA A 155 -2.97 23.08 18.36
CA ALA A 155 -4.10 22.40 19.00
C ALA A 155 -4.42 21.07 18.31
N ALA A 156 -4.43 21.04 16.98
CA ALA A 156 -4.65 19.82 16.20
C ALA A 156 -3.56 18.77 16.46
N CYS A 157 -2.29 19.16 16.53
CA CYS A 157 -1.19 18.27 16.89
C CYS A 157 -1.37 17.67 18.29
N ASN A 158 -1.78 18.49 19.28
CA ASN A 158 -2.03 18.04 20.65
C ASN A 158 -3.19 17.03 20.73
N ASP A 159 -4.24 17.20 19.92
CA ASP A 159 -5.32 16.22 19.82
C ASP A 159 -4.83 14.90 19.21
N ILE A 160 -4.02 14.96 18.15
CA ILE A 160 -3.44 13.78 17.49
C ILE A 160 -2.51 13.01 18.45
N ASP A 161 -1.73 13.72 19.27
CA ASP A 161 -0.86 13.08 20.27
C ASP A 161 -1.65 12.39 21.40
N ARG A 162 -2.96 12.62 21.51
CA ARG A 162 -3.80 11.90 22.47
C ARG A 162 -4.39 10.62 21.88
N TRP A 163 -4.31 10.42 20.57
CA TRP A 163 -4.92 9.29 19.90
C TRP A 163 -4.33 7.94 20.31
N PRO A 164 -5.13 6.86 20.30
CA PRO A 164 -4.61 5.51 20.44
C PRO A 164 -3.73 5.14 19.25
N THR A 165 -2.75 4.25 19.46
CA THR A 165 -1.92 3.70 18.38
C THR A 165 -2.79 2.98 17.34
N PRO A 166 -2.49 3.15 16.03
CA PRO A 166 -3.29 2.54 14.97
C PRO A 166 -3.10 1.02 14.96
N CYS A 167 -4.07 0.29 15.50
CA CYS A 167 -4.07 -1.18 15.54
C CYS A 167 -5.10 -1.79 14.56
N PRO A 168 -4.78 -2.89 13.87
CA PRO A 168 -5.74 -3.61 13.02
C PRO A 168 -6.93 -4.17 13.82
N GLY A 169 -8.11 -4.24 13.19
CA GLY A 169 -9.28 -4.95 13.72
C GLY A 169 -10.08 -4.26 14.82
N LYS A 170 -9.67 -3.08 15.31
CA LYS A 170 -10.42 -2.29 16.30
C LYS A 170 -11.06 -1.06 15.65
N ILE A 171 -12.19 -0.63 16.22
CA ILE A 171 -12.78 0.68 15.95
C ILE A 171 -12.03 1.70 16.78
N LEU A 172 -11.44 2.71 16.14
CA LEU A 172 -10.73 3.78 16.81
C LEU A 172 -11.61 5.03 16.80
N THR A 173 -11.73 5.66 17.97
CA THR A 173 -12.39 6.93 18.18
C THR A 173 -11.31 7.99 18.32
N LEU A 174 -11.26 8.92 17.36
CA LEU A 174 -10.19 9.88 17.20
C LEU A 174 -10.77 11.30 17.29
N PRO A 175 -10.76 11.92 18.49
CA PRO A 175 -11.20 13.30 18.67
C PRO A 175 -10.24 14.26 17.97
N ILE A 176 -10.76 15.24 17.24
CA ILE A 176 -9.99 16.26 16.55
C ILE A 176 -10.82 17.52 16.39
N MET A 177 -10.37 18.64 16.98
CA MET A 177 -10.99 19.95 16.78
C MET A 177 -12.51 19.98 17.06
N GLY A 178 -12.94 19.29 18.12
CA GLY A 178 -14.36 19.19 18.50
C GLY A 178 -15.19 18.22 17.67
N VAL A 179 -14.61 17.55 16.67
CA VAL A 179 -15.21 16.48 15.88
C VAL A 179 -14.64 15.13 16.33
N VAL A 180 -15.41 14.06 16.18
CA VAL A 180 -14.92 12.71 16.47
C VAL A 180 -14.88 11.89 15.18
N MET A 181 -13.68 11.49 14.75
CA MET A 181 -13.52 10.56 13.64
C MET A 181 -13.53 9.12 14.16
N LYS A 182 -14.52 8.33 13.72
CA LYS A 182 -14.59 6.90 13.99
C LYS A 182 -14.06 6.13 12.78
N VAL A 183 -13.04 5.32 13.02
CA VAL A 183 -12.32 4.62 11.96
C VAL A 183 -12.32 3.13 12.25
N THR A 184 -12.83 2.32 11.31
CA THR A 184 -12.77 0.86 11.39
C THR A 184 -11.70 0.36 10.44
N ARG A 185 -10.77 -0.48 10.92
CA ARG A 185 -9.69 -1.01 10.07
C ARG A 185 -10.01 -2.32 9.35
N PHE A 186 -11.08 -3.06 9.68
CA PHE A 186 -11.56 -4.20 8.86
C PHE A 186 -13.07 -4.44 8.93
N PHE A 187 -13.57 -5.05 7.84
CA PHE A 187 -14.93 -5.45 7.49
C PHE A 187 -15.85 -5.82 8.67
N PHE A 188 -16.93 -5.05 8.82
CA PHE A 188 -18.32 -5.52 8.72
C PHE A 188 -19.19 -4.31 8.28
N PRO A 189 -19.93 -4.37 7.15
CA PRO A 189 -20.73 -3.24 6.66
C PRO A 189 -21.97 -2.92 7.50
N PHE A 190 -22.28 -3.74 8.49
CA PHE A 190 -23.49 -3.64 9.29
C PHE A 190 -23.07 -3.47 10.74
N LEU A 191 -23.39 -2.32 11.34
CA LEU A 191 -23.56 -2.06 12.79
C LEU A 191 -23.02 -0.70 13.29
N CYS A 192 -22.62 0.25 12.44
CA CYS A 192 -22.50 1.64 12.92
C CYS A 192 -23.87 2.32 12.88
N LYS A 193 -24.62 2.24 13.99
CA LYS A 193 -25.71 3.18 14.25
C LYS A 193 -25.12 4.60 14.29
N ILE A 194 -25.74 5.51 13.57
CA ILE A 194 -25.38 6.92 13.52
C ILE A 194 -25.84 7.55 14.84
N ASP A 195 -24.95 7.64 15.82
CA ASP A 195 -25.18 8.46 17.00
C ASP A 195 -24.38 9.76 16.85
N SER A 196 -25.12 10.88 16.78
CA SER A 196 -24.70 12.29 16.78
C SER A 196 -24.26 12.95 15.47
N LEU A 197 -24.63 14.23 15.31
CA LEU A 197 -24.30 15.14 14.20
C LEU A 197 -22.79 15.51 14.09
N VAL A 198 -21.95 15.00 15.00
CA VAL A 198 -20.55 15.45 15.20
C VAL A 198 -19.54 14.30 14.96
N SER A 199 -19.99 13.15 14.43
CA SER A 199 -19.15 11.97 14.19
C SER A 199 -18.97 11.70 12.70
N ILE A 200 -17.71 11.59 12.25
CA ILE A 200 -17.37 11.15 10.88
C ILE A 200 -17.02 9.67 10.94
N VAL A 201 -17.76 8.83 10.22
CA VAL A 201 -17.48 7.39 10.12
C VAL A 201 -16.84 7.09 8.78
N LEU A 202 -15.61 6.59 8.79
CA LEU A 202 -14.92 6.16 7.58
C LEU A 202 -15.07 4.63 7.43
N PRO A 203 -15.76 4.15 6.39
CA PRO A 203 -15.96 2.70 6.18
C PRO A 203 -14.64 2.00 5.86
N THR A 204 -13.70 2.69 5.22
CA THR A 204 -12.34 2.22 4.93
C THR A 204 -11.34 3.37 5.02
N VAL A 205 -10.10 3.04 5.37
CA VAL A 205 -9.02 4.03 5.59
C VAL A 205 -8.12 4.26 4.38
N HIS A 206 -8.07 3.31 3.46
CA HIS A 206 -7.04 3.22 2.42
C HIS A 206 -7.62 3.16 1.00
N GLU A 207 -8.92 2.96 0.86
CA GLU A 207 -9.53 2.65 -0.43
C GLU A 207 -9.81 3.90 -1.26
N VAL A 208 -9.28 3.91 -2.48
CA VAL A 208 -9.68 4.83 -3.54
C VAL A 208 -10.91 4.34 -4.29
N ASP A 209 -11.67 5.24 -4.92
CA ASP A 209 -12.81 4.86 -5.77
C ASP A 209 -12.29 4.29 -7.11
N LEU A 210 -12.17 2.96 -7.19
CA LEU A 210 -11.70 2.24 -8.39
C LEU A 210 -12.61 2.52 -9.58
N PHE A 211 -13.92 2.59 -9.36
CA PHE A 211 -14.84 2.79 -10.46
C PHE A 211 -14.64 4.18 -11.05
N ARG A 212 -14.53 5.23 -10.23
CA ARG A 212 -14.22 6.58 -10.73
C ARG A 212 -12.92 6.59 -11.55
N CYS A 213 -11.86 5.97 -11.06
CA CYS A 213 -10.55 5.97 -11.73
C CYS A 213 -10.54 5.15 -13.02
N PHE A 214 -11.19 3.98 -13.02
CA PHE A 214 -11.23 3.08 -14.17
C PHE A 214 -12.42 3.29 -15.11
N HIS A 215 -13.38 4.14 -14.76
CA HIS A 215 -14.51 4.48 -15.64
C HIS A 215 -14.09 4.86 -17.07
N PRO A 216 -13.00 5.60 -17.31
CA PRO A 216 -12.60 5.94 -18.67
C PRO A 216 -12.04 4.73 -19.45
N VAL A 217 -11.56 3.72 -18.74
CA VAL A 217 -10.79 2.59 -19.28
C VAL A 217 -11.38 1.22 -18.92
N PHE A 218 -12.63 1.13 -18.44
CA PHE A 218 -13.13 -0.11 -17.86
C PHE A 218 -13.22 -1.29 -18.85
N PHE A 219 -13.23 -1.01 -20.15
CA PHE A 219 -13.13 -2.03 -21.22
C PHE A 219 -11.77 -2.73 -21.30
N HIS A 220 -10.79 -2.24 -20.55
CA HIS A 220 -9.41 -2.70 -20.54
C HIS A 220 -8.95 -3.10 -19.14
N ILE A 221 -9.85 -3.18 -18.16
CA ILE A 221 -9.51 -3.50 -16.76
C ILE A 221 -8.72 -4.81 -16.62
N GLN A 222 -9.02 -5.81 -17.45
CA GLN A 222 -8.28 -7.06 -17.44
C GLN A 222 -6.84 -6.90 -17.90
N MET A 223 -6.61 -6.13 -18.97
CA MET A 223 -5.27 -5.82 -19.45
C MET A 223 -4.50 -4.99 -18.40
N LEU A 224 -5.15 -4.01 -17.78
CA LEU A 224 -4.54 -3.20 -16.72
C LEU A 224 -4.15 -4.06 -15.51
N TRP A 225 -5.02 -5.00 -15.12
CA TRP A 225 -4.73 -5.96 -14.07
C TRP A 225 -3.49 -6.82 -14.40
N GLU A 226 -3.37 -7.33 -15.64
CA GLU A 226 -2.18 -8.09 -16.05
C GLU A 226 -0.90 -7.23 -16.02
N LEU A 227 -0.95 -5.98 -16.53
CA LEU A 227 0.20 -5.08 -16.51
C LEU A 227 0.69 -4.81 -15.08
N VAL A 228 -0.24 -4.59 -14.14
CA VAL A 228 0.08 -4.38 -12.73
C VAL A 228 0.59 -5.68 -12.09
N LEU A 229 -0.06 -6.82 -12.36
CA LEU A 229 0.33 -8.14 -11.85
C LEU A 229 1.76 -8.50 -12.25
N LEU A 230 2.13 -8.19 -13.49
CA LEU A 230 3.45 -8.45 -14.06
C LEU A 230 4.50 -7.38 -13.72
N SER A 231 4.13 -6.31 -13.02
CA SER A 231 5.01 -5.19 -12.69
C SER A 231 5.64 -4.51 -13.92
N GLU A 232 4.83 -4.34 -14.97
CA GLU A 232 5.26 -3.64 -16.17
C GLU A 232 5.43 -2.13 -15.91
N ALA A 233 6.37 -1.50 -16.63
CA ALA A 233 6.61 -0.06 -16.54
C ALA A 233 5.44 0.72 -17.15
N LEU A 234 4.78 1.57 -16.36
CA LEU A 234 3.52 2.21 -16.73
C LEU A 234 3.52 3.68 -16.31
N VAL A 235 3.11 4.57 -17.21
CA VAL A 235 2.87 5.97 -16.88
C VAL A 235 1.41 6.36 -17.08
N VAL A 236 0.83 7.00 -16.06
CA VAL A 236 -0.49 7.62 -16.05
C VAL A 236 -0.32 9.12 -16.23
N MET A 237 -0.77 9.66 -17.35
CA MET A 237 -0.86 11.09 -17.60
C MET A 237 -2.30 11.53 -17.30
N ALA A 238 -2.48 12.37 -16.29
CA ALA A 238 -3.78 12.85 -15.83
C ALA A 238 -3.85 14.39 -15.92
N PRO A 239 -5.06 14.98 -15.93
CA PRO A 239 -5.19 16.44 -16.02
C PRO A 239 -4.99 17.14 -14.66
N SER A 240 -5.06 16.40 -13.55
CA SER A 240 -4.89 16.93 -12.18
C SER A 240 -4.06 15.99 -11.29
N PRO A 241 -3.34 16.50 -10.26
CA PRO A 241 -2.59 15.66 -9.32
C PRO A 241 -3.51 14.69 -8.54
N ALA A 242 -4.75 15.11 -8.29
CA ALA A 242 -5.78 14.27 -7.68
C ALA A 242 -6.04 13.03 -8.53
N GLU A 243 -6.38 13.20 -9.81
CA GLU A 243 -6.66 12.07 -10.70
C GLU A 243 -5.42 11.21 -10.99
N SER A 244 -4.24 11.83 -11.06
CA SER A 244 -2.97 11.11 -11.16
C SER A 244 -2.81 10.17 -9.96
N SER A 245 -2.85 10.74 -8.75
CA SER A 245 -2.57 9.99 -7.53
C SER A 245 -3.62 8.92 -7.24
N ASP A 246 -4.91 9.24 -7.40
CA ASP A 246 -5.99 8.28 -7.23
C ASP A 246 -5.90 7.13 -8.23
N THR A 247 -5.56 7.40 -9.50
CA THR A 247 -5.50 6.34 -10.52
C THR A 247 -4.31 5.41 -10.32
N VAL A 248 -3.14 5.94 -9.95
CA VAL A 248 -1.97 5.09 -9.64
C VAL A 248 -2.26 4.20 -8.44
N LEU A 249 -2.87 4.75 -7.38
CA LEU A 249 -3.29 3.96 -6.22
C LEU A 249 -4.36 2.92 -6.61
N ALA A 250 -5.29 3.26 -7.50
CA ALA A 250 -6.30 2.35 -8.01
C ALA A 250 -5.67 1.16 -8.75
N LEU A 251 -4.69 1.43 -9.63
CA LEU A 251 -3.89 0.42 -10.32
C LEU A 251 -3.18 -0.50 -9.32
N VAL A 252 -2.42 0.06 -8.37
CA VAL A 252 -1.71 -0.73 -7.35
C VAL A 252 -2.67 -1.62 -6.55
N SER A 253 -3.86 -1.12 -6.22
CA SER A 253 -4.84 -1.87 -5.43
C SER A 253 -5.63 -2.91 -6.22
N CYS A 254 -5.61 -2.88 -7.56
CA CYS A 254 -6.41 -3.81 -8.38
C CYS A 254 -5.91 -5.25 -8.34
N ILE A 255 -4.70 -5.51 -7.82
CA ILE A 255 -4.18 -6.86 -7.61
C ILE A 255 -4.33 -7.35 -6.16
N SER A 256 -5.06 -6.62 -5.31
CA SER A 256 -5.36 -7.10 -3.96
C SER A 256 -6.06 -8.47 -4.00
N PRO A 257 -5.65 -9.47 -3.18
CA PRO A 257 -4.86 -9.35 -1.95
C PRO A 257 -3.34 -9.50 -2.15
N LEU A 258 -2.87 -9.63 -3.40
CA LEU A 258 -1.44 -9.68 -3.68
C LEU A 258 -0.80 -8.30 -3.43
N ARG A 259 0.38 -8.28 -2.80
CA ARG A 259 1.15 -7.05 -2.60
C ARG A 259 1.81 -6.64 -3.91
N TYR A 260 1.60 -5.40 -4.34
CA TYR A 260 2.45 -4.80 -5.35
C TYR A 260 3.83 -4.53 -4.75
N CYS A 261 4.87 -5.15 -5.31
CA CYS A 261 6.23 -5.14 -4.77
C CYS A 261 7.20 -4.29 -5.60
N SER A 262 6.75 -3.74 -6.72
CA SER A 262 7.49 -2.76 -7.51
C SER A 262 7.24 -1.34 -6.99
N ASP A 263 8.03 -0.37 -7.47
CA ASP A 263 7.87 1.01 -7.04
C ASP A 263 6.63 1.65 -7.70
N PHE A 264 6.07 2.67 -7.07
CA PHE A 264 5.01 3.49 -7.64
C PHE A 264 5.06 4.90 -7.06
N ARG A 265 4.75 5.87 -7.92
CA ARG A 265 4.69 7.30 -7.59
C ARG A 265 3.29 7.81 -7.93
N PRO A 266 2.39 7.96 -6.94
CA PRO A 266 1.04 8.46 -7.19
C PRO A 266 1.04 9.83 -7.87
N TYR A 267 1.98 10.68 -7.46
CA TYR A 267 2.26 11.94 -8.10
C TYR A 267 3.77 12.13 -8.22
N PHE A 268 4.24 12.33 -9.45
CA PHE A 268 5.64 12.45 -9.82
C PHE A 268 5.85 13.70 -10.66
N THR A 269 6.88 14.47 -10.32
CA THR A 269 7.18 15.74 -10.97
C THR A 269 8.63 15.78 -11.44
N ILE A 270 8.95 16.80 -12.24
CA ILE A 270 10.34 17.05 -12.68
C ILE A 270 11.30 17.37 -11.53
N HIS A 271 10.76 17.68 -10.35
CA HIS A 271 11.50 18.05 -9.15
C HIS A 271 11.67 16.88 -8.17
N ASP A 272 11.18 15.69 -8.50
CA ASP A 272 11.43 14.49 -7.71
C ASP A 272 12.94 14.17 -7.71
N SER A 273 13.47 13.78 -6.55
CA SER A 273 14.88 13.41 -6.39
C SER A 273 15.33 12.27 -7.30
N GLU A 274 14.41 11.39 -7.67
CA GLU A 274 14.64 10.21 -8.52
C GLU A 274 14.26 10.50 -9.98
N PHE A 275 14.04 11.77 -10.35
CA PHE A 275 13.69 12.16 -11.72
C PHE A 275 14.65 11.60 -12.78
N LYS A 276 15.96 11.70 -12.55
CA LYS A 276 16.98 11.21 -13.48
C LYS A 276 16.98 9.67 -13.60
N GLU A 277 16.70 8.98 -12.50
CA GLU A 277 16.63 7.50 -12.45
C GLU A 277 15.49 7.00 -13.34
N TYR A 278 14.29 7.57 -13.22
CA TYR A 278 13.14 7.10 -13.97
C TYR A 278 13.05 7.62 -15.42
N THR A 279 13.75 8.70 -15.77
CA THR A 279 13.68 9.30 -17.11
C THR A 279 14.86 8.96 -18.03
N THR A 280 15.84 8.20 -17.54
CA THR A 280 16.98 7.78 -18.34
C THR A 280 16.55 6.92 -19.53
N ARG A 281 17.25 7.09 -20.67
CA ARG A 281 17.06 6.29 -21.89
C ARG A 281 18.16 5.26 -22.11
N THR A 282 19.15 5.22 -21.23
CA THR A 282 20.30 4.31 -21.36
C THR A 282 19.98 2.89 -20.93
N GLN A 283 18.91 2.70 -20.15
CA GLN A 283 18.50 1.41 -19.59
C GLN A 283 17.05 1.12 -19.97
N ALA A 284 16.66 -0.16 -19.83
CA ALA A 284 15.25 -0.52 -19.93
C ALA A 284 14.45 0.22 -18.84
N PRO A 285 13.21 0.64 -19.14
CA PRO A 285 12.36 1.28 -18.14
C PRO A 285 12.23 0.41 -16.88
N PRO A 286 12.43 0.98 -15.68
CA PRO A 286 12.30 0.22 -14.44
C PRO A 286 10.84 -0.21 -14.21
N SER A 287 10.64 -1.30 -13.47
CA SER A 287 9.32 -1.72 -13.00
C SER A 287 8.76 -0.69 -12.02
N VAL A 288 7.99 0.27 -12.54
CA VAL A 288 7.38 1.34 -11.75
C VAL A 288 6.10 1.85 -12.41
N ILE A 289 5.13 2.26 -11.58
CA ILE A 289 3.94 3.02 -12.04
C ILE A 289 4.12 4.50 -11.68
N LEU A 290 4.14 5.38 -12.67
CA LEU A 290 4.29 6.84 -12.48
C LEU A 290 2.99 7.57 -12.79
N GLY A 291 2.53 8.41 -11.89
CA GLY A 291 1.45 9.37 -12.13
C GLY A 291 2.01 10.76 -12.38
N VAL A 292 1.66 11.39 -13.49
CA VAL A 292 2.19 12.70 -13.90
C VAL A 292 1.07 13.59 -14.45
N THR A 293 1.26 14.91 -14.33
CA THR A 293 0.33 15.91 -14.89
C THR A 293 0.97 16.77 -15.96
N ASN A 294 2.28 17.03 -15.89
CA ASN A 294 2.95 17.88 -16.86
C ASN A 294 3.04 17.23 -18.25
N PRO A 295 2.54 17.89 -19.32
CA PRO A 295 2.69 17.43 -20.69
C PRO A 295 4.14 17.19 -21.14
N PHE A 296 5.13 17.79 -20.48
CA PHE A 296 6.54 17.49 -20.67
C PHE A 296 6.85 15.98 -20.65
N PHE A 297 6.20 15.23 -19.75
CA PHE A 297 6.37 13.78 -19.64
C PHE A 297 5.89 13.02 -20.88
N ALA A 298 4.99 13.58 -21.69
CA ALA A 298 4.57 13.00 -22.96
C ALA A 298 5.74 12.80 -23.93
N LYS A 299 6.72 13.71 -23.93
CA LYS A 299 7.94 13.63 -24.75
C LYS A 299 9.03 12.83 -24.04
N THR A 300 9.21 13.05 -22.75
CA THR A 300 10.27 12.41 -21.96
C THR A 300 10.09 10.90 -21.90
N LEU A 301 8.86 10.45 -21.59
CA LEU A 301 8.50 9.05 -21.40
C LEU A 301 7.82 8.42 -22.64
N GLN A 302 7.92 9.04 -23.82
CA GLN A 302 7.29 8.51 -25.05
C GLN A 302 7.75 7.09 -25.43
N HIS A 303 8.93 6.69 -24.96
CA HIS A 303 9.56 5.40 -25.22
C HIS A 303 9.08 4.29 -24.27
N TRP A 304 8.31 4.65 -23.25
CA TRP A 304 7.79 3.69 -22.28
C TRP A 304 6.75 2.75 -22.91
N PRO A 305 6.70 1.48 -22.48
CA PRO A 305 5.90 0.46 -23.15
C PRO A 305 4.39 0.69 -22.98
N HIS A 306 3.99 1.32 -21.88
CA HIS A 306 2.58 1.53 -21.52
C HIS A 306 2.33 2.95 -21.03
N ILE A 307 1.38 3.63 -21.69
CA ILE A 307 0.96 4.98 -21.34
C ILE A 307 -0.56 5.02 -21.25
N ILE A 308 -1.09 5.42 -20.10
CA ILE A 308 -2.52 5.69 -19.89
C ILE A 308 -2.68 7.20 -19.87
N ARG A 309 -3.55 7.73 -20.74
CA ARG A 309 -3.92 9.15 -20.74
C ARG A 309 -5.37 9.29 -20.29
N ILE A 310 -5.55 9.87 -19.13
CA ILE A 310 -6.85 10.22 -18.58
C ILE A 310 -7.20 11.59 -19.13
N GLY A 311 -8.40 11.72 -19.72
CA GLY A 311 -8.91 13.01 -20.17
C GLY A 311 -9.71 13.70 -19.09
N ASP A 312 -10.00 14.98 -19.29
CA ASP A 312 -10.96 15.71 -18.47
C ASP A 312 -12.28 14.95 -18.43
N MET A 313 -12.66 14.50 -17.24
CA MET A 313 -13.98 13.96 -16.96
C MET A 313 -15.01 15.09 -17.11
N LYS A 314 -15.54 15.28 -18.32
CA LYS A 314 -16.72 16.14 -18.49
C LYS A 314 -17.87 15.55 -17.67
N GLN A 315 -18.72 16.44 -17.13
CA GLN A 315 -19.75 16.18 -16.14
C GLN A 315 -20.50 14.84 -16.31
N ALA A 316 -20.81 14.21 -15.17
CA ALA A 316 -21.60 12.99 -15.04
C ALA A 316 -22.91 13.06 -15.86
N GLY A 317 -22.88 12.53 -17.08
CA GLY A 317 -24.03 12.59 -18.00
C GLY A 317 -23.69 12.24 -19.45
N GLU A 318 -22.51 12.60 -19.94
CA GLU A 318 -22.04 12.14 -21.25
C GLU A 318 -21.47 10.72 -21.14
N MET A 319 -21.93 9.80 -22.00
CA MET A 319 -21.29 8.49 -22.16
C MET A 319 -19.80 8.73 -22.47
N ALA A 320 -18.91 8.32 -21.56
CA ALA A 320 -17.49 8.29 -21.84
C ALA A 320 -17.29 7.46 -23.12
N LYS A 321 -16.92 8.11 -24.23
CA LYS A 321 -16.61 7.42 -25.48
C LYS A 321 -15.53 6.40 -25.16
N GLN A 322 -15.79 5.12 -25.46
CA GLN A 322 -14.88 4.01 -25.21
C GLN A 322 -13.45 4.40 -25.58
N MET A 323 -12.57 4.49 -24.57
CA MET A 323 -11.16 4.76 -24.83
C MET A 323 -10.59 3.62 -25.66
N LYS A 324 -10.07 3.94 -26.85
CA LYS A 324 -9.50 2.94 -27.76
C LYS A 324 -8.08 2.59 -27.31
N VAL A 325 -7.72 1.30 -27.40
CA VAL A 325 -6.31 0.90 -27.34
C VAL A 325 -5.66 1.33 -28.65
N LYS A 326 -4.54 2.05 -28.55
CA LYS A 326 -3.77 2.49 -29.71
C LYS A 326 -2.36 1.91 -29.63
N LYS A 327 -1.81 1.53 -30.79
CA LYS A 327 -0.39 1.17 -30.90
C LYS A 327 0.46 2.36 -30.50
N LEU A 328 1.54 2.12 -29.75
CA LEU A 328 2.45 3.16 -29.29
C LEU A 328 3.04 3.99 -30.44
N LYS A 329 3.29 3.37 -31.61
CA LYS A 329 3.76 4.06 -32.83
C LYS A 329 2.83 5.17 -33.33
N ASN A 330 1.55 5.15 -32.93
CA ASN A 330 0.56 6.16 -33.33
C ASN A 330 0.50 7.33 -32.35
N LEU A 331 1.26 7.29 -31.25
CA LEU A 331 1.35 8.36 -30.29
C LEU A 331 2.23 9.48 -30.85
N LYS A 332 1.62 10.52 -31.42
CA LYS A 332 2.33 11.75 -31.69
C LYS A 332 2.63 12.44 -30.36
N THR A 333 3.82 13.01 -30.22
CA THR A 333 4.29 13.73 -29.01
C THR A 333 3.33 14.81 -28.50
N LEU A 334 2.49 15.36 -29.39
CA LEU A 334 1.51 16.41 -29.11
C LEU A 334 0.04 15.93 -29.06
N ASP A 335 -0.26 14.65 -29.32
CA ASP A 335 -1.65 14.18 -29.39
C ASP A 335 -2.24 14.06 -27.98
N SER A 336 -3.01 15.04 -27.48
CA SER A 336 -3.56 15.01 -26.12
C SER A 336 -4.73 14.02 -25.93
N LYS A 337 -5.01 13.17 -26.92
CA LYS A 337 -6.18 12.28 -26.89
C LYS A 337 -6.12 11.30 -25.72
N PRO A 338 -7.17 11.26 -24.88
CA PRO A 338 -7.31 10.25 -23.84
C PRO A 338 -7.32 8.84 -24.44
N GLY A 339 -6.76 7.87 -23.71
CA GLY A 339 -6.69 6.49 -24.16
C GLY A 339 -5.57 5.68 -23.52
N VAL A 340 -5.56 4.37 -23.82
CA VAL A 340 -4.51 3.44 -23.40
C VAL A 340 -3.61 3.15 -24.59
N TYR A 341 -2.33 3.45 -24.47
CA TYR A 341 -1.31 3.31 -25.51
C TYR A 341 -0.36 2.20 -25.10
N THR A 342 -0.47 1.05 -25.77
CA THR A 342 0.32 -0.14 -25.46
C THR A 342 0.40 -1.06 -26.66
N ALA A 343 1.49 -1.84 -26.75
CA ALA A 343 1.61 -2.96 -27.67
C ALA A 343 1.39 -4.32 -26.99
N TYR A 344 1.08 -4.31 -25.69
CA TYR A 344 0.84 -5.50 -24.89
C TYR A 344 -0.35 -6.31 -25.42
N LYS A 345 -0.17 -7.63 -25.44
CA LYS A 345 -1.21 -8.59 -25.79
C LYS A 345 -1.59 -9.33 -24.51
N PRO A 346 -2.82 -9.16 -24.01
CA PRO A 346 -3.28 -9.89 -22.82
C PRO A 346 -3.19 -11.40 -23.00
N PHE A 347 -2.79 -12.09 -21.94
CA PHE A 347 -2.84 -13.55 -21.89
C PHE A 347 -4.27 -14.03 -21.72
N LEU A 348 -5.08 -13.29 -20.96
CA LEU A 348 -6.45 -13.63 -20.65
C LEU A 348 -7.43 -12.85 -21.51
N ASN A 349 -8.54 -13.49 -21.84
CA ASN A 349 -9.63 -12.87 -22.57
C ASN A 349 -10.34 -11.84 -21.70
N LYS A 350 -10.95 -10.86 -22.36
CA LYS A 350 -11.82 -9.89 -21.69
C LYS A 350 -13.01 -10.60 -21.06
N ASP A 351 -13.36 -10.16 -19.87
CA ASP A 351 -14.60 -10.57 -19.22
C ASP A 351 -15.73 -9.66 -19.72
N GLU A 352 -16.54 -10.18 -20.64
CA GLU A 352 -17.67 -9.44 -21.19
C GLU A 352 -18.80 -9.27 -20.17
N ASP A 353 -18.89 -10.12 -19.14
CA ASP A 353 -19.97 -10.07 -18.16
C ASP A 353 -19.79 -8.88 -17.21
N ILE A 354 -18.58 -8.70 -16.66
CA ILE A 354 -18.28 -7.53 -15.83
C ILE A 354 -18.38 -6.23 -16.63
N ILE A 355 -17.94 -6.23 -17.89
CA ILE A 355 -18.03 -5.05 -18.77
C ILE A 355 -19.51 -4.69 -18.97
N LYS A 356 -20.37 -5.64 -19.35
CA LYS A 356 -21.81 -5.42 -19.50
C LYS A 356 -22.47 -4.99 -18.19
N GLN A 357 -22.08 -5.58 -17.06
CA GLN A 357 -22.63 -5.24 -15.75
C GLN A 357 -22.31 -3.80 -15.34
N LEU A 358 -21.08 -3.35 -15.58
CA LEU A 358 -20.65 -1.98 -15.33
C LEU A 358 -21.31 -1.00 -16.29
N GLN A 359 -21.38 -1.32 -17.60
CA GLN A 359 -22.09 -0.53 -18.60
C GLN A 359 -23.56 -0.34 -18.26
N LYS A 360 -24.26 -1.41 -17.91
CA LYS A 360 -25.66 -1.36 -17.47
C LYS A 360 -25.80 -0.49 -16.23
N GLY A 361 -24.87 -0.58 -15.28
CA GLY A 361 -24.86 0.29 -14.11
C GLY A 361 -24.69 1.78 -14.46
N VAL A 362 -23.87 2.12 -15.46
CA VAL A 362 -23.74 3.50 -15.96
C VAL A 362 -25.05 3.97 -16.59
N GLN A 363 -25.64 3.16 -17.48
CA GLN A 363 -26.91 3.48 -18.15
C GLN A 363 -28.06 3.68 -17.15
N GLN A 364 -28.08 2.88 -16.09
CA GLN A 364 -29.08 2.93 -15.02
C GLN A 364 -28.74 3.96 -13.92
N LYS A 365 -27.69 4.78 -14.09
CA LYS A 365 -27.23 5.75 -13.08
C LYS A 365 -27.03 5.14 -11.68
N ARG A 366 -26.52 3.90 -11.62
CA ARG A 366 -26.19 3.21 -10.37
C ARG A 366 -25.15 4.05 -9.60
N PRO A 367 -25.29 4.21 -8.26
CA PRO A 367 -24.33 4.95 -7.46
C PRO A 367 -22.88 4.47 -7.65
N SER A 368 -21.91 5.39 -7.68
CA SER A 368 -20.48 5.07 -7.85
C SER A 368 -20.01 4.05 -6.83
N ALA A 369 -20.41 4.18 -5.56
CA ALA A 369 -20.05 3.26 -4.49
C ALA A 369 -20.44 1.80 -4.79
N ALA A 370 -21.61 1.56 -5.40
CA ALA A 370 -22.05 0.22 -5.75
C ALA A 370 -21.25 -0.34 -6.94
N GLN A 371 -20.95 0.50 -7.94
CA GLN A 371 -20.09 0.11 -9.07
C GLN A 371 -18.65 -0.19 -8.61
N ASN A 372 -18.12 0.61 -7.69
CA ASN A 372 -16.82 0.41 -7.06
C ASN A 372 -16.78 -0.92 -6.29
N ALA A 373 -17.83 -1.27 -5.54
CA ALA A 373 -17.92 -2.55 -4.83
C ALA A 373 -17.91 -3.76 -5.79
N ILE A 374 -18.65 -3.67 -6.90
CA ILE A 374 -18.65 -4.70 -7.96
C ILE A 374 -17.24 -4.88 -8.54
N LEU A 375 -16.57 -3.77 -8.87
CA LEU A 375 -15.24 -3.80 -9.47
C LEU A 375 -14.16 -4.31 -8.50
N ARG A 376 -14.23 -3.90 -7.23
CA ARG A 376 -13.34 -4.42 -6.17
C ARG A 376 -13.49 -5.93 -6.00
N ARG A 377 -14.74 -6.41 -5.95
CA ARG A 377 -15.03 -7.84 -5.83
C ARG A 377 -14.49 -8.62 -7.02
N TYR A 378 -14.68 -8.11 -8.24
CA TYR A 378 -14.14 -8.72 -9.45
C TYR A 378 -12.62 -8.92 -9.38
N PHE A 379 -11.88 -7.84 -9.05
CA PHE A 379 -10.42 -7.92 -8.93
C PHE A 379 -9.95 -8.83 -7.80
N LEU A 380 -10.66 -8.83 -6.67
CA LEU A 380 -10.38 -9.73 -5.55
C LEU A 380 -10.51 -11.20 -5.97
N GLU A 381 -11.65 -11.57 -6.55
CA GLU A 381 -11.94 -12.95 -6.98
C GLU A 381 -10.97 -13.41 -8.08
N LEU A 382 -10.63 -12.52 -9.01
CA LEU A 382 -9.66 -12.78 -10.07
C LEU A 382 -8.26 -13.03 -9.50
N THR A 383 -7.79 -12.15 -8.61
CA THR A 383 -6.45 -12.26 -8.04
C THR A 383 -6.34 -13.46 -7.10
N GLN A 384 -7.38 -13.76 -6.33
CA GLN A 384 -7.44 -14.99 -5.53
C GLN A 384 -7.36 -16.23 -6.41
N SER A 385 -8.13 -16.29 -7.50
CA SER A 385 -8.07 -17.42 -8.44
C SER A 385 -6.68 -17.61 -9.05
N PHE A 386 -5.97 -16.52 -9.31
CA PHE A 386 -4.58 -16.56 -9.77
C PHE A 386 -3.58 -17.01 -8.68
N ILE A 387 -3.80 -16.66 -7.42
CA ILE A 387 -2.84 -16.96 -6.34
C ILE A 387 -3.05 -18.35 -5.70
N ILE A 388 -4.28 -18.88 -5.69
CA ILE A 388 -4.60 -20.18 -5.06
C ILE A 388 -3.67 -21.33 -5.50
N PRO A 389 -3.39 -21.55 -6.81
CA PRO A 389 -2.50 -22.63 -7.23
C PRO A 389 -1.06 -22.45 -6.72
N LEU A 390 -0.56 -21.21 -6.71
CA LEU A 390 0.75 -20.87 -6.17
C LEU A 390 0.82 -21.14 -4.66
N GLU A 391 -0.19 -20.72 -3.90
CA GLU A 391 -0.26 -20.98 -2.46
C GLU A 391 -0.30 -22.48 -2.15
N ARG A 392 -1.09 -23.25 -2.92
CA ARG A 392 -1.17 -24.70 -2.77
C ARG A 392 0.18 -25.36 -3.03
N TYR A 393 0.86 -24.98 -4.12
CA TYR A 393 2.18 -25.53 -4.44
C TYR A 393 3.23 -25.15 -3.39
N VAL A 394 3.28 -23.87 -2.99
CA VAL A 394 4.23 -23.41 -1.97
C VAL A 394 3.95 -24.06 -0.61
N ALA A 395 2.69 -24.25 -0.23
CA ALA A 395 2.35 -25.00 0.99
C ALA A 395 2.86 -26.45 0.93
N SER A 396 2.85 -27.08 -0.26
CA SER A 396 3.40 -28.42 -0.43
C SER A 396 4.91 -28.48 -0.19
N LEU A 397 5.64 -27.37 -0.32
CA LEU A 397 7.08 -27.32 -0.05
C LEU A 397 7.43 -27.46 1.44
N MET A 398 6.45 -27.34 2.35
CA MET A 398 6.64 -27.60 3.77
C MET A 398 7.08 -29.06 4.03
N PRO A 399 8.05 -29.28 4.92
CA PRO A 399 8.37 -30.60 5.45
C PRO A 399 7.17 -31.22 6.17
N LEU A 400 7.08 -32.55 6.17
CA LEU A 400 6.06 -33.26 6.92
C LEU A 400 6.32 -33.10 8.42
N GLN A 401 5.27 -32.95 9.23
CA GLN A 401 5.42 -32.75 10.69
C GLN A 401 6.20 -33.89 11.34
N LYS A 402 5.99 -35.15 10.90
CA LYS A 402 6.76 -36.32 11.36
C LYS A 402 8.27 -36.25 11.12
N SER A 403 8.74 -35.37 10.23
CA SER A 403 10.17 -35.17 9.96
C SER A 403 10.81 -34.12 10.87
N ILE A 404 10.01 -33.39 11.63
CA ILE A 404 10.48 -32.40 12.60
C ILE A 404 10.87 -33.16 13.86
N SER A 405 12.18 -33.27 14.10
CA SER A 405 12.70 -33.85 15.33
C SER A 405 13.14 -32.74 16.29
N PRO A 406 12.90 -32.88 17.60
CA PRO A 406 13.23 -31.86 18.59
C PRO A 406 14.73 -31.54 18.65
N TRP A 407 15.56 -32.58 18.54
CA TRP A 407 17.02 -32.48 18.77
C TRP A 407 17.85 -32.50 17.48
N LYS A 408 17.19 -32.41 16.31
CA LYS A 408 17.86 -32.22 15.02
C LYS A 408 17.56 -30.81 14.53
N SER A 409 18.42 -30.28 13.67
CA SER A 409 18.13 -29.01 12.99
C SER A 409 16.77 -29.09 12.27
N PRO A 410 15.96 -28.02 12.29
CA PRO A 410 14.71 -27.98 11.56
C PRO A 410 14.92 -28.35 10.08
N PRO A 411 14.07 -29.22 9.49
CA PRO A 411 14.22 -29.63 8.11
C PRO A 411 14.11 -28.42 7.17
N GLN A 412 14.95 -28.35 6.14
CA GLN A 412 14.88 -27.22 5.21
C GLN A 412 13.62 -27.28 4.34
N LEU A 413 13.09 -26.10 4.00
CA LEU A 413 12.01 -25.99 3.02
C LEU A 413 12.50 -26.49 1.65
N ARG A 414 11.65 -27.24 0.95
CA ARG A 414 11.96 -27.66 -0.42
C ARG A 414 12.07 -26.42 -1.34
N PRO A 415 13.01 -26.41 -2.29
CA PRO A 415 13.12 -25.30 -3.24
C PRO A 415 11.90 -25.26 -4.16
N PHE A 416 11.54 -24.07 -4.61
CA PHE A 416 10.48 -23.89 -5.60
C PHE A 416 10.97 -24.36 -6.97
N ASN A 417 10.29 -25.31 -7.60
CA ASN A 417 10.60 -25.77 -8.95
C ASN A 417 9.53 -25.28 -9.94
N GLN A 418 9.96 -24.45 -10.90
CA GLN A 418 9.05 -23.86 -11.88
C GLN A 418 8.38 -24.91 -12.77
N GLU A 419 9.09 -25.92 -13.24
CA GLU A 419 8.53 -26.94 -14.15
C GLU A 419 7.52 -27.84 -13.43
N GLU A 420 7.82 -28.22 -12.19
CA GLU A 420 6.90 -28.99 -11.35
C GLU A 420 5.63 -28.19 -11.09
N PHE A 421 5.75 -26.91 -10.70
CA PHE A 421 4.60 -26.03 -10.54
C PHE A 421 3.75 -25.96 -11.80
N MET A 422 4.36 -25.77 -12.98
CA MET A 422 3.62 -25.70 -14.24
C MET A 422 2.83 -26.99 -14.52
N LYS A 423 3.38 -28.17 -14.21
CA LYS A 423 2.65 -29.45 -14.34
C LYS A 423 1.43 -29.52 -13.41
N THR A 424 1.47 -28.89 -12.25
CA THR A 424 0.30 -28.86 -11.34
C THR A 424 -0.86 -28.05 -11.90
N LEU A 425 -0.61 -27.06 -12.77
CA LEU A 425 -1.65 -26.19 -13.32
C LEU A 425 -2.62 -26.92 -14.25
N GLU A 426 -2.20 -28.01 -14.88
CA GLU A 426 -3.09 -28.84 -15.72
C GLU A 426 -4.24 -29.44 -14.90
N LYS A 427 -3.94 -29.89 -13.66
CA LYS A 427 -4.90 -30.56 -12.76
C LYS A 427 -5.54 -29.61 -11.75
N ALA A 428 -4.84 -28.56 -11.34
CA ALA A 428 -5.18 -27.71 -10.21
C ALA A 428 -4.96 -26.20 -10.49
N GLY A 429 -5.14 -25.76 -11.73
CA GLY A 429 -4.95 -24.36 -12.12
C GLY A 429 -6.15 -23.44 -11.86
N PRO A 430 -6.03 -22.15 -12.22
CA PRO A 430 -7.07 -21.12 -12.02
C PRO A 430 -8.40 -21.40 -12.68
N GLN A 431 -8.42 -22.25 -13.72
CA GLN A 431 -9.64 -22.67 -14.42
C GLN A 431 -10.66 -23.35 -13.51
N LEU A 432 -10.26 -23.80 -12.32
CA LEU A 432 -11.16 -24.37 -11.32
C LEU A 432 -11.93 -23.33 -10.51
N THR A 433 -11.43 -22.10 -10.42
CA THR A 433 -12.00 -21.03 -9.57
C THR A 433 -12.36 -19.77 -10.36
N SER A 434 -11.78 -19.59 -11.55
CA SER A 434 -12.05 -18.48 -12.46
C SER A 434 -12.76 -18.97 -13.71
N ARG A 435 -13.73 -18.17 -14.18
CA ARG A 435 -14.43 -18.38 -15.46
C ARG A 435 -13.66 -17.83 -16.66
N LEU A 436 -12.59 -17.07 -16.42
CA LEU A 436 -11.81 -16.47 -17.49
C LEU A 436 -11.01 -17.51 -18.26
N LYS A 437 -11.05 -17.36 -19.58
CA LYS A 437 -10.31 -18.19 -20.54
C LYS A 437 -9.09 -17.41 -21.04
N GLY A 438 -8.06 -18.14 -21.46
CA GLY A 438 -6.84 -17.58 -22.02
C GLY A 438 -5.62 -18.39 -21.63
N ASP A 439 -4.44 -17.84 -21.91
CA ASP A 439 -3.15 -18.48 -21.63
C ASP A 439 -2.68 -18.23 -20.20
N TRP A 440 -3.32 -18.90 -19.25
CA TRP A 440 -2.91 -18.87 -17.84
C TRP A 440 -1.45 -19.31 -17.64
N ILE A 441 -0.98 -20.30 -18.39
CA ILE A 441 0.38 -20.85 -18.27
C ILE A 441 1.40 -19.80 -18.69
N GLY A 442 1.16 -19.10 -19.80
CA GLY A 442 1.96 -17.96 -20.24
C GLY A 442 2.01 -16.84 -19.21
N LEU A 443 0.85 -16.50 -18.62
CA LEU A 443 0.76 -15.49 -17.57
C LEU A 443 1.60 -15.87 -16.34
N TYR A 444 1.51 -17.11 -15.85
CA TYR A 444 2.35 -17.58 -14.75
C TYR A 444 3.83 -17.55 -15.10
N ARG A 445 4.20 -17.97 -16.31
CA ARG A 445 5.62 -17.97 -16.74
C ARG A 445 6.22 -16.57 -16.68
N GLN A 446 5.44 -15.55 -17.04
CA GLN A 446 5.87 -14.15 -16.94
C GLN A 446 5.85 -13.65 -15.50
N PHE A 447 4.81 -14.00 -14.73
CA PHE A 447 4.69 -13.59 -13.33
C PHE A 447 5.84 -14.10 -12.46
N LEU A 448 6.29 -15.35 -12.64
CA LEU A 448 7.41 -15.93 -11.89
C LEU A 448 8.74 -15.17 -12.09
N ARG A 449 8.84 -14.32 -13.12
CA ARG A 449 10.00 -13.45 -13.38
C ARG A 449 9.81 -12.03 -12.85
N SER A 450 8.62 -11.71 -12.36
CA SER A 450 8.26 -10.36 -11.93
C SER A 450 8.71 -10.09 -10.48
N PRO A 451 8.97 -8.82 -10.13
CA PRO A 451 9.20 -8.40 -8.74
C PRO A 451 8.04 -8.75 -7.79
N ASN A 452 6.79 -8.79 -8.28
CA ASN A 452 5.64 -9.18 -7.48
C ASN A 452 5.74 -10.63 -6.99
N PHE A 453 6.16 -11.57 -7.85
CA PHE A 453 6.38 -12.95 -7.43
C PHE A 453 7.51 -13.04 -6.41
N ASP A 454 8.64 -12.38 -6.67
CA ASP A 454 9.79 -12.43 -5.79
C ASP A 454 9.45 -11.88 -4.39
N GLY A 455 8.79 -10.73 -4.31
CA GLY A 455 8.32 -10.16 -3.03
C GLY A 455 7.30 -11.06 -2.32
N TRP A 456 6.32 -11.59 -3.05
CA TRP A 456 5.33 -12.53 -2.51
C TRP A 456 5.99 -13.81 -1.98
N PHE A 457 6.88 -14.43 -2.77
CA PHE A 457 7.53 -15.68 -2.42
C PHE A 457 8.49 -15.51 -1.24
N ARG A 458 9.25 -14.41 -1.18
CA ARG A 458 10.09 -14.06 -0.03
C ARG A 458 9.27 -13.92 1.25
N ASN A 459 8.14 -13.21 1.20
CA ASN A 459 7.25 -13.09 2.35
C ASN A 459 6.67 -14.46 2.76
N ARG A 460 6.20 -15.25 1.79
CA ARG A 460 5.62 -16.56 2.08
C ARG A 460 6.64 -17.54 2.66
N ARG A 461 7.87 -17.52 2.16
CA ARG A 461 8.98 -18.31 2.69
C ARG A 461 9.33 -17.89 4.12
N LYS A 462 9.31 -16.59 4.43
CA LYS A 462 9.48 -16.07 5.79
C LYS A 462 8.40 -16.62 6.74
N GLU A 463 7.13 -16.55 6.36
CA GLU A 463 6.01 -17.10 7.14
C GLU A 463 6.14 -18.61 7.36
N MET A 464 6.52 -19.36 6.32
CA MET A 464 6.74 -20.80 6.41
C MET A 464 7.90 -21.17 7.34
N MET A 465 9.02 -20.43 7.27
CA MET A 465 10.16 -20.64 8.16
C MET A 465 9.78 -20.35 9.62
N GLN A 466 9.07 -19.25 9.89
CA GLN A 466 8.57 -18.93 11.23
C GLN A 466 7.63 -20.02 11.76
N LYS A 467 6.73 -20.53 10.91
CA LYS A 467 5.85 -21.64 11.28
C LYS A 467 6.63 -22.93 11.57
N LEU A 468 7.66 -23.23 10.79
CA LEU A 468 8.51 -24.40 11.01
C LEU A 468 9.30 -24.28 12.32
N GLU A 469 9.83 -23.09 12.62
CA GLU A 469 10.49 -22.81 13.89
C GLU A 469 9.54 -22.99 15.08
N ALA A 470 8.30 -22.51 14.97
CA ALA A 470 7.27 -22.72 15.98
C ALA A 470 6.96 -24.21 16.21
N LEU A 471 6.74 -24.98 15.14
CA LEU A 471 6.49 -26.43 15.23
C LEU A 471 7.68 -27.19 15.84
N HIS A 472 8.91 -26.76 15.56
CA HIS A 472 10.10 -27.36 16.14
C HIS A 472 10.24 -27.04 17.63
N LEU A 473 9.86 -25.83 18.05
CA LEU A 473 9.79 -25.46 19.47
C LEU A 473 8.69 -26.24 20.21
N GLU A 474 7.52 -26.44 19.60
CA GLU A 474 6.47 -27.29 20.14
C GLU A 474 6.97 -28.72 20.37
N ALA A 475 7.64 -29.30 19.36
CA ALA A 475 8.22 -30.64 19.48
C ALA A 475 9.29 -30.73 20.58
N LEU A 476 10.07 -29.67 20.82
CA LEU A 476 11.01 -29.56 21.94
C LEU A 476 10.32 -29.51 23.30
N CYS A 477 9.17 -28.83 23.41
CA CYS A 477 8.40 -28.74 24.64
C CYS A 477 7.70 -30.05 25.00
N GLU A 478 7.36 -30.89 24.03
CA GLU A 478 6.69 -32.18 24.23
C GLU A 478 7.64 -33.32 24.63
N GLU A 479 8.95 -33.14 24.51
CA GLU A 479 9.94 -34.17 24.90
C GLU A 479 10.11 -34.31 26.41
N ASP A 480 10.15 -35.57 26.88
CA ASP A 480 10.51 -35.89 28.26
C ASP A 480 12.03 -35.78 28.46
N LEU A 481 12.44 -34.64 29.01
CA LEU A 481 13.83 -34.34 29.32
C LEU A 481 14.42 -35.32 30.36
N GLN A 482 13.63 -35.81 31.32
CA GLN A 482 14.15 -36.71 32.36
C GLN A 482 14.52 -38.06 31.78
N LEU A 483 13.63 -38.62 30.96
CA LEU A 483 13.84 -39.91 30.31
C LEU A 483 14.96 -39.85 29.27
N ARG A 484 15.23 -38.66 28.73
CA ARG A 484 16.32 -38.43 27.77
C ARG A 484 17.68 -38.25 28.43
N ILE A 485 17.77 -37.49 29.53
CA ILE A 485 19.02 -37.32 30.29
C ILE A 485 19.56 -38.68 30.74
N GLN A 486 18.68 -39.62 31.13
CA GLN A 486 19.07 -40.98 31.50
C GLN A 486 19.72 -41.79 30.36
N LYS A 487 19.52 -41.40 29.11
CA LYS A 487 20.05 -42.09 27.92
C LYS A 487 21.34 -41.46 27.38
N HIS A 488 21.81 -40.37 27.97
CA HIS A 488 22.93 -39.59 27.48
C HIS A 488 24.06 -39.49 28.50
N THR A 489 25.29 -39.34 28.00
CA THR A 489 26.46 -39.12 28.86
C THR A 489 26.41 -37.72 29.49
N GLU A 490 27.21 -37.48 30.52
CA GLU A 490 27.27 -36.18 31.20
C GLU A 490 27.67 -35.05 30.23
N VAL A 491 28.60 -35.30 29.31
CA VAL A 491 29.03 -34.34 28.28
C VAL A 491 27.89 -34.02 27.30
N GLU A 492 27.17 -35.03 26.84
CA GLU A 492 25.99 -34.85 25.96
C GLU A 492 24.86 -34.11 26.68
N THR A 493 24.70 -34.35 27.98
CA THR A 493 23.72 -33.65 28.82
C THR A 493 24.06 -32.17 28.95
N VAL A 494 25.34 -31.82 29.14
CA VAL A 494 25.79 -30.42 29.16
C VAL A 494 25.57 -29.75 27.80
N ASP A 495 25.91 -30.41 26.69
CA ASP A 495 25.66 -29.89 25.33
C ASP A 495 24.16 -29.69 25.05
N LEU A 496 23.31 -30.61 25.53
CA LEU A 496 21.85 -30.50 25.45
C LEU A 496 21.33 -29.26 26.19
N VAL A 497 21.82 -29.03 27.42
CA VAL A 497 21.46 -27.87 28.23
C VAL A 497 21.94 -26.57 27.60
N LEU A 498 23.14 -26.56 27.01
CA LEU A 498 23.66 -25.39 26.29
C LEU A 498 22.82 -25.06 25.04
N LYS A 499 22.46 -26.07 24.24
CA LYS A 499 21.58 -25.91 23.08
C LYS A 499 20.17 -25.44 23.46
N LEU A 500 19.61 -25.99 24.54
CA LEU A 500 18.35 -25.53 25.12
C LEU A 500 18.45 -24.09 25.59
N LYS A 501 19.54 -23.71 26.27
CA LYS A 501 19.78 -22.33 26.73
C LYS A 501 19.89 -21.38 25.55
N GLU A 502 20.62 -21.73 24.50
CA GLU A 502 20.75 -20.93 23.28
C GLU A 502 19.41 -20.77 22.57
N LYS A 503 18.66 -21.87 22.41
CA LYS A 503 17.28 -21.86 21.89
C LYS A 503 16.35 -21.06 22.78
N LEU A 504 16.47 -21.12 24.10
CA LEU A 504 15.68 -20.33 25.04
C LEU A 504 16.05 -18.86 24.98
N VAL A 505 17.30 -18.49 24.74
CA VAL A 505 17.72 -17.09 24.55
C VAL A 505 17.20 -16.56 23.21
N SER A 506 17.32 -17.34 22.13
CA SER A 506 16.74 -16.96 20.82
C SER A 506 15.22 -16.87 20.91
N THR A 507 14.58 -17.79 21.62
CA THR A 507 13.13 -17.82 21.84
C THR A 507 12.71 -16.81 22.89
N ALA A 508 13.55 -16.41 23.83
CA ALA A 508 13.29 -15.32 24.78
C ALA A 508 13.44 -13.96 24.12
N LEU A 509 14.26 -13.81 23.08
CA LEU A 509 14.22 -12.63 22.21
C LEU A 509 12.91 -12.59 21.41
N ILE A 510 12.43 -13.74 20.92
CA ILE A 510 11.14 -13.89 20.24
C ILE A 510 9.96 -13.70 21.22
N LEU A 511 10.02 -14.27 22.42
CA LEU A 511 9.04 -14.16 23.49
C LEU A 511 9.13 -12.83 24.22
N TRP A 512 10.24 -12.10 24.21
CA TRP A 512 10.30 -10.71 24.67
C TRP A 512 9.59 -9.80 23.66
N ALA A 513 9.71 -10.11 22.37
CA ALA A 513 8.90 -9.47 21.33
C ALA A 513 7.39 -9.82 21.46
N ILE A 514 7.04 -11.01 21.95
CA ILE A 514 5.63 -11.48 22.12
C ILE A 514 5.05 -11.16 23.51
N LYS A 515 5.79 -11.22 24.62
CA LYS A 515 5.28 -11.11 26.01
C LYS A 515 4.97 -9.67 26.44
N LYS A 516 5.36 -8.67 25.65
CA LYS A 516 4.74 -7.34 25.72
C LYS A 516 3.26 -7.35 25.29
N GLU A 517 2.77 -8.38 24.58
CA GLU A 517 1.34 -8.56 24.26
C GLU A 517 0.50 -9.03 25.45
N PHE A 518 1.08 -9.60 26.51
CA PHE A 518 0.33 -10.19 27.63
C PHE A 518 0.31 -9.35 28.92
N SER A 519 1.06 -8.25 29.00
CA SER A 519 1.04 -7.36 30.18
C SER A 519 -0.06 -6.29 30.15
N GLN A 520 -1.05 -6.43 29.25
CA GLN A 520 -2.27 -5.60 29.16
C GLN A 520 -3.55 -6.46 29.25
N LYS A 521 -3.53 -7.53 30.06
CA LYS A 521 -4.75 -8.06 30.67
C LYS A 521 -4.83 -7.60 32.11
#